data_AF-A0A9D4EEX1-F1
#
_entry.id   AF-A0A9D4EEX1-F1
#
_cell.length_a   1.000
_cell.length_b   1.000
_cell.length_c   1.000
_cell.angle_alpha   90.00
_cell.angle_beta   90.00
_cell.angle_gamma   90.00
#
_symmetry.space_group_name_H-M   'P 1'
#
loop_
_entity.id
_entity.type
_entity.pdbx_description
1 polymer ?
#
loop_
_entity_poly.entity_id
_entity_poly.type
_entity_poly.pdbx_seq_one_letter_code
_entity_poly.pdbx_strand_id
1 'polypeptide(L)'
;MLLLLLLLLLLLLLLLLLLLLLLLLLLLLLLLLLLLLLPLLLLLLLLLLLLLLLLLLLLLLLLLLLLVLLLPPPPPPPRLLLLLLLLLPLLLLLLPLLLLLLLLLPPLLLLLLLLLLLLLLLPLLLLLLLLLLLLLLLLLLLLLLLLLLLLLPLLLLLLLLLLLHHHHHHHHSQ
;
A
#
# COMPACT_ATOMS: atom_id res chain seq x y z
N MET A 1 -38.69 1.67 25.80
CA MET A 1 -37.86 0.45 25.79
C MET A 1 -37.62 -0.08 24.38
N LEU A 2 -38.65 -0.45 23.61
CA LEU A 2 -38.47 -0.99 22.25
C LEU A 2 -37.73 -0.05 21.28
N LEU A 3 -38.05 1.25 21.30
CA LEU A 3 -37.36 2.26 20.48
C LEU A 3 -35.85 2.33 20.77
N LEU A 4 -35.48 2.31 22.05
CA LEU A 4 -34.08 2.36 22.49
C LEU A 4 -33.31 1.11 22.04
N LEU A 5 -33.93 -0.07 22.16
CA LEU A 5 -33.35 -1.33 21.69
C LEU A 5 -33.14 -1.32 20.17
N LEU A 6 -34.13 -0.86 19.41
CA LEU A 6 -34.03 -0.74 17.95
C LEU A 6 -32.89 0.19 17.54
N LEU A 7 -32.75 1.33 18.21
CA LEU A 7 -31.66 2.26 17.96
C LEU A 7 -30.30 1.65 18.27
N LEU A 8 -30.17 0.96 19.40
CA LEU A 8 -28.93 0.27 19.78
C LEU A 8 -28.55 -0.78 18.73
N LEU A 9 -29.52 -1.56 18.26
CA LEU A 9 -29.31 -2.54 17.20
C LEU A 9 -28.86 -1.88 15.90
N LEU A 10 -29.51 -0.78 15.50
CA LEU A 10 -29.14 -0.02 14.30
C LEU A 10 -27.71 0.53 14.41
N LEU A 11 -27.35 1.07 15.57
CA LEU A 11 -26.00 1.54 15.85
C LEU A 11 -24.97 0.41 15.74
N LEU A 12 -25.24 -0.73 16.37
CA LEU A 12 -24.35 -1.90 16.30
C LEU A 12 -24.16 -2.37 14.86
N LEU A 13 -25.24 -2.45 14.08
CA LEU A 13 -25.20 -2.83 12.67
C LEU A 13 -24.37 -1.84 11.85
N LEU A 14 -24.55 -0.54 12.07
CA LEU A 14 -23.77 0.49 11.39
C LEU A 14 -22.28 0.38 11.74
N LEU A 15 -21.94 0.17 13.01
CA LEU A 15 -20.56 -0.02 13.45
C LEU A 15 -19.92 -1.25 12.79
N LEU A 16 -20.66 -2.36 12.71
CA LEU A 16 -20.21 -3.59 12.05
C LEU A 16 -19.95 -3.36 10.56
N LEU A 17 -20.88 -2.71 9.86
CA LEU A 17 -20.75 -2.37 8.44
C LEU A 17 -19.51 -1.50 8.19
N LEU A 18 -19.31 -0.50 9.04
CA LEU A 18 -18.20 0.43 8.99
C LEU A 18 -16.85 -0.27 9.22
N LEU A 19 -16.79 -1.20 10.18
CA LEU A 19 -15.62 -2.04 10.41
C LEU A 19 -15.33 -2.95 9.21
N LEU A 20 -16.35 -3.57 8.62
CA LEU A 20 -16.21 -4.40 7.43
C LEU A 20 -15.68 -3.59 6.24
N LEU A 21 -16.18 -2.37 6.05
CA LEU A 21 -15.71 -1.46 5.00
C LEU A 21 -14.23 -1.12 5.20
N LEU A 22 -13.82 -0.82 6.44
CA LEU A 22 -12.42 -0.55 6.77
C LEU A 22 -11.53 -1.75 6.46
N LEU A 23 -11.95 -2.96 6.84
CA LEU A 23 -11.22 -4.20 6.56
C LEU A 23 -11.09 -4.45 5.05
N LEU A 24 -12.19 -4.30 4.31
CA LEU A 24 -12.19 -4.45 2.86
C LEU A 24 -11.24 -3.46 2.18
N LEU A 25 -11.27 -2.20 2.61
CA LEU A 25 -10.37 -1.17 2.09
C LEU A 25 -8.92 -1.52 2.38
N LEU A 26 -8.61 -1.94 3.60
CA LEU A 26 -7.25 -2.37 3.99
C LEU A 26 -6.77 -3.52 3.11
N LEU A 27 -7.62 -4.52 2.86
CA LEU A 27 -7.32 -5.65 1.99
C LEU A 27 -7.06 -5.21 0.54
N LEU A 28 -7.93 -4.36 -0.01
CA LEU A 28 -7.79 -3.81 -1.36
C LEU A 28 -6.47 -3.04 -1.51
N LEU A 29 -6.14 -2.25 -0.48
CA LEU A 29 -4.93 -1.45 -0.41
C LEU A 29 -3.67 -2.30 -0.32
N LEU A 30 -3.70 -3.38 0.47
CA LEU A 30 -2.63 -4.38 0.53
C LEU A 30 -2.45 -5.08 -0.82
N LEU A 31 -3.55 -5.46 -1.48
CA LEU A 31 -3.53 -6.07 -2.80
C LEU A 31 -2.91 -5.14 -3.85
N LEU A 32 -3.30 -3.85 -3.83
CA LEU A 32 -2.72 -2.84 -4.71
C LEU A 32 -1.20 -2.70 -4.48
N LEU A 33 -0.77 -2.66 -3.23
CA LEU A 33 0.65 -2.62 -2.88
C LEU A 33 1.39 -3.84 -3.43
N LEU A 34 0.84 -5.05 -3.23
CA LEU A 34 1.42 -6.28 -3.76
C LEU A 34 1.51 -6.27 -5.30
N LEU A 35 0.44 -5.83 -5.96
CA LEU A 35 0.37 -5.72 -7.42
C LEU A 35 1.43 -4.76 -7.97
N LEU A 36 1.76 -3.69 -7.25
CA LEU A 36 2.80 -2.74 -7.65
C LEU A 36 4.22 -3.23 -7.31
N LEU A 37 4.38 -3.98 -6.22
CA LEU A 37 5.68 -4.54 -5.81
C LEU A 37 6.17 -5.64 -6.77
N LEU A 38 5.27 -6.48 -7.28
CA LEU A 38 5.62 -7.57 -8.19
C LEU A 38 6.35 -7.11 -9.47
N PRO A 39 5.82 -6.17 -10.29
CA PRO A 39 6.51 -5.70 -11.48
C PRO A 39 7.83 -4.99 -11.14
N LEU A 40 7.90 -4.27 -10.01
CA LEU A 40 9.16 -3.68 -9.55
C LEU A 40 10.22 -4.76 -9.28
N LEU A 41 9.85 -5.84 -8.57
CA LEU A 41 10.76 -6.94 -8.27
C LEU A 41 11.25 -7.64 -9.54
N LEU A 42 10.35 -7.95 -10.47
CA LEU A 42 10.70 -8.53 -11.77
C LEU A 42 11.65 -7.65 -12.56
N LEU A 43 11.39 -6.35 -12.55
CA LEU A 43 12.18 -5.37 -13.26
C LEU A 43 13.56 -5.14 -12.60
N LEU A 44 13.63 -5.17 -11.27
CA LEU A 44 14.88 -5.12 -10.52
C LEU A 44 15.73 -6.36 -10.80
N LEU A 45 15.09 -7.54 -10.86
CA LEU A 45 15.75 -8.79 -11.25
C LEU A 45 16.31 -8.71 -12.67
N LEU A 46 15.53 -8.16 -13.62
CA LEU A 46 15.99 -7.93 -14.99
C LEU A 46 17.20 -6.99 -15.04
N LEU A 47 17.15 -5.89 -14.28
CA LEU A 47 18.27 -4.95 -14.16
C LEU A 47 19.53 -5.64 -13.61
N LEU A 48 19.37 -6.43 -12.55
CA LEU A 48 20.46 -7.18 -11.92
C LEU A 48 21.08 -8.16 -12.92
N LEU A 49 20.25 -8.91 -13.66
CA LEU A 49 20.70 -9.82 -14.71
C LEU A 49 21.49 -9.08 -15.79
N LEU A 50 20.98 -7.93 -16.25
CA LEU A 50 21.63 -7.09 -17.25
C LEU A 50 23.00 -6.61 -16.76
N LEU A 51 23.07 -6.14 -15.51
CA LEU A 51 24.31 -5.68 -14.89
C LEU A 51 25.31 -6.83 -14.71
N LEU A 52 24.86 -8.01 -14.31
CA LEU A 52 25.69 -9.21 -14.22
C LEU A 52 26.27 -9.59 -15.59
N LEU A 53 25.44 -9.58 -16.63
CA LEU A 53 25.87 -9.87 -18.00
C LEU A 53 26.91 -8.85 -18.49
N LEU A 54 26.66 -7.55 -18.23
CA LEU A 54 27.59 -6.48 -18.53
C LEU A 54 28.94 -6.70 -17.84
N LEU A 55 28.92 -7.03 -16.55
CA LEU A 55 30.12 -7.30 -15.76
C LEU A 55 30.88 -8.52 -16.32
N LEU A 56 30.18 -9.59 -16.67
CA LEU A 56 30.78 -10.79 -17.26
C LEU A 56 31.47 -10.46 -18.59
N LEU A 57 30.81 -9.70 -19.46
CA LEU A 57 31.39 -9.27 -20.74
C LEU A 57 32.61 -8.37 -20.55
N LEU A 58 32.57 -7.46 -19.57
CA LEU A 58 33.70 -6.60 -19.24
C LEU A 58 34.88 -7.42 -18.69
N LEU A 59 34.61 -8.41 -17.84
CA LEU A 59 35.63 -9.35 -17.35
C LEU A 59 36.23 -10.17 -18.49
N LEU A 60 35.40 -10.69 -19.41
CA LEU A 60 35.87 -11.43 -20.58
C LEU A 60 36.75 -10.55 -21.48
N LEU A 61 36.34 -9.31 -21.72
CA LEU A 61 37.13 -8.32 -22.47
C LEU A 61 38.49 -8.09 -21.81
N LEU A 62 38.52 -7.90 -20.48
CA LEU A 62 39.75 -7.73 -19.71
C LEU A 62 40.66 -8.97 -19.80
N LEU A 63 40.10 -10.17 -19.66
CA LEU A 63 40.84 -11.43 -19.73
C LEU A 63 41.45 -11.64 -21.12
N LEU A 64 40.69 -11.37 -22.19
CA LEU A 64 41.21 -11.45 -23.56
C LEU A 64 42.31 -10.43 -23.80
N LEU A 65 42.15 -9.19 -23.31
CA LEU A 65 43.18 -8.17 -23.38
C LEU A 65 44.46 -8.65 -22.67
N LEU A 66 44.33 -9.17 -21.45
CA LEU A 66 45.45 -9.72 -20.68
C LEU A 66 46.13 -10.89 -21.41
N LEU A 67 45.36 -11.82 -21.96
CA LEU A 67 45.87 -12.96 -22.71
C LEU A 67 46.74 -12.50 -23.89
N VAL A 68 46.26 -11.52 -24.66
CA VAL A 68 47.03 -10.97 -25.79
C VAL A 68 48.26 -10.20 -25.32
N LEU A 69 48.23 -9.62 -24.11
CA LEU A 69 49.40 -8.99 -23.50
C LEU A 69 50.48 -10.00 -23.09
N LEU A 70 50.07 -11.16 -22.57
CA LEU A 70 50.96 -12.23 -22.10
C LEU A 70 51.55 -13.11 -23.21
N LEU A 71 50.89 -13.21 -24.37
CA LEU A 71 51.41 -13.93 -25.52
C LEU A 71 52.76 -13.32 -25.98
N PRO A 72 53.74 -14.15 -26.40
CA PRO A 72 55.02 -13.66 -26.88
C PRO A 72 54.79 -12.66 -28.02
N PRO A 73 55.42 -11.47 -27.99
CA PRO A 73 55.02 -10.37 -28.85
C PRO A 73 55.28 -10.72 -30.33
N PRO A 74 54.24 -10.86 -31.18
CA PRO A 74 54.47 -10.80 -32.62
C PRO A 74 54.85 -9.35 -32.99
N PRO A 75 55.36 -9.10 -34.21
CA PRO A 75 55.57 -7.74 -34.68
C PRO A 75 54.30 -6.90 -34.50
N PRO A 76 54.42 -5.58 -34.27
CA PRO A 76 53.29 -4.74 -33.88
C PRO A 76 52.05 -4.79 -34.79
N PRO A 77 52.14 -4.82 -36.14
CA PRO A 77 50.95 -4.80 -36.99
C PRO A 77 50.00 -6.00 -36.83
N PRO A 78 50.43 -7.28 -36.87
CA PRO A 78 49.52 -8.40 -36.66
C PRO A 78 48.93 -8.45 -35.25
N ARG A 79 49.64 -7.91 -34.23
CA ARG A 79 49.13 -7.84 -32.86
C ARG A 79 47.89 -6.97 -32.75
N LEU A 80 47.90 -5.80 -33.40
CA LEU A 80 46.78 -4.87 -33.39
C LEU A 80 45.56 -5.42 -34.14
N LEU A 81 45.79 -6.10 -35.28
CA LEU A 81 44.72 -6.74 -36.03
C LEU A 81 44.04 -7.85 -35.23
N LEU A 82 44.82 -8.69 -34.52
CA LEU A 82 44.28 -9.71 -33.62
C LEU A 82 43.45 -9.11 -32.48
N LEU A 83 43.95 -8.05 -31.84
CA LEU A 83 43.21 -7.33 -30.81
C LEU A 83 41.89 -6.79 -31.34
N LEU A 84 41.90 -6.14 -32.51
CA LEU A 84 40.71 -5.58 -33.11
C LEU A 84 39.70 -6.69 -33.45
N LEU A 85 40.13 -7.80 -34.05
CA LEU A 85 39.28 -8.93 -34.39
C LEU A 85 38.58 -9.53 -33.16
N LEU A 86 39.29 -9.67 -32.05
CA LEU A 86 38.77 -10.28 -30.82
C LEU A 86 37.94 -9.32 -29.97
N LEU A 87 38.35 -8.05 -29.87
CA LEU A 87 37.68 -7.07 -29.02
C LEU A 87 36.44 -6.45 -29.67
N LEU A 88 36.46 -6.23 -31.00
CA LEU A 88 35.34 -5.63 -31.72
C LEU A 88 33.98 -6.33 -31.46
N PRO A 89 33.84 -7.67 -31.57
CA PRO A 89 32.55 -8.31 -31.32
C PRO A 89 32.05 -8.11 -29.88
N LEU A 90 32.96 -8.09 -28.88
CA LEU A 90 32.58 -7.84 -27.49
C LEU A 90 32.14 -6.39 -27.27
N LEU A 91 32.82 -5.43 -27.88
CA LEU A 91 32.43 -4.02 -27.85
C LEU A 91 31.05 -3.80 -28.50
N LEU A 92 30.79 -4.49 -29.62
CA LEU A 92 29.50 -4.46 -30.30
C LEU A 92 28.36 -5.05 -29.44
N LEU A 93 28.64 -6.03 -28.58
CA LEU A 93 27.67 -6.57 -27.62
C LEU A 93 27.51 -5.69 -26.37
N LEU A 94 28.59 -5.05 -25.91
CA LEU A 94 28.59 -4.21 -24.71
C LEU A 94 27.79 -2.92 -24.92
N LEU A 95 27.91 -2.29 -26.09
CA LEU A 95 27.21 -1.05 -26.42
C LEU A 95 25.67 -1.14 -26.27
N PRO A 96 24.95 -2.10 -26.90
CA PRO A 96 23.50 -2.21 -26.77
C PRO A 96 23.07 -2.52 -25.34
N LEU A 97 23.87 -3.27 -24.56
CA LEU A 97 23.57 -3.54 -23.15
C LEU A 97 23.69 -2.28 -22.29
N LEU A 98 24.71 -1.45 -22.51
CA LEU A 98 24.82 -0.14 -21.85
C LEU A 98 23.66 0.78 -22.22
N LEU A 99 23.28 0.83 -23.50
CA LEU A 99 22.14 1.62 -23.95
C LEU A 99 20.82 1.12 -23.32
N LEU A 100 20.64 -0.20 -23.25
CA LEU A 100 19.48 -0.80 -22.59
C LEU A 100 19.45 -0.45 -21.09
N LEU A 101 20.60 -0.52 -20.41
CA LEU A 101 20.72 -0.12 -19.00
C LEU A 101 20.34 1.35 -18.81
N LEU A 102 20.87 2.24 -19.66
CA LEU A 102 20.60 3.67 -19.62
C LEU A 102 19.13 3.99 -19.91
N LEU A 103 18.50 3.27 -20.83
CA LEU A 103 17.08 3.43 -21.17
C LEU A 103 16.17 2.94 -20.04
N LEU A 104 16.53 1.80 -19.44
CA LEU A 104 15.73 1.20 -18.38
C LEU A 104 15.88 1.96 -17.06
N LEU A 105 17.05 2.48 -16.70
CA LEU A 105 17.30 3.07 -15.38
C LEU A 105 16.31 4.20 -14.99
N PRO A 106 16.02 5.22 -15.84
CA PRO A 106 15.09 6.30 -15.49
C PRO A 106 13.68 5.85 -15.11
N PRO A 107 12.97 4.99 -15.90
CA PRO A 107 11.66 4.52 -15.48
C PRO A 107 11.68 3.71 -14.17
N LEU A 108 12.79 3.05 -13.82
CA LEU A 108 12.88 2.33 -12.52
C LEU A 108 12.94 3.30 -11.36
N LEU A 109 13.75 4.35 -11.50
CA LEU A 109 13.86 5.40 -10.49
C LEU A 109 12.52 6.11 -10.30
N LEU A 110 11.82 6.39 -11.40
CA LEU A 110 10.48 6.97 -11.35
C LEU A 110 9.47 6.02 -10.67
N LEU A 111 9.47 4.73 -11.02
CA LEU A 111 8.58 3.75 -10.41
C LEU A 111 8.87 3.56 -8.92
N LEU A 112 10.15 3.54 -8.53
CA LEU A 112 10.59 3.49 -7.13
C LEU A 112 10.13 4.73 -6.36
N LEU A 113 10.27 5.92 -6.95
CA LEU A 113 9.81 7.17 -6.35
C LEU A 113 8.29 7.16 -6.16
N LEU A 114 7.53 6.71 -7.18
CA LEU A 114 6.09 6.57 -7.10
C LEU A 114 5.68 5.59 -6.00
N LEU A 115 6.36 4.45 -5.90
CA LEU A 115 6.11 3.46 -4.85
C LEU A 115 6.39 4.06 -3.47
N LEU A 116 7.50 4.77 -3.30
CA LEU A 116 7.86 5.43 -2.05
C LEU A 116 6.81 6.47 -1.64
N LEU A 117 6.39 7.30 -2.61
CA LEU A 117 5.34 8.29 -2.40
C LEU A 117 4.03 7.60 -2.00
N LEU A 118 3.64 6.53 -2.71
CA LEU A 118 2.44 5.77 -2.38
C LEU A 118 2.54 5.17 -0.98
N LEU A 119 3.67 4.55 -0.63
CA LEU A 119 3.93 3.97 0.69
C LEU A 119 3.85 5.02 1.80
N LEU A 120 4.26 6.26 1.53
CA LEU A 120 4.15 7.38 2.47
C LEU A 120 2.70 7.90 2.57
N LEU A 121 1.99 8.01 1.44
CA LEU A 121 0.61 8.48 1.39
C LEU A 121 -0.36 7.47 2.01
N LEU A 122 -0.04 6.17 1.92
CA LEU A 122 -0.84 5.07 2.42
C LEU A 122 -1.22 5.20 3.92
N PRO A 123 -0.26 5.31 4.85
CA PRO A 123 -0.57 5.47 6.27
C PRO A 123 -1.28 6.80 6.54
N LEU A 124 -1.02 7.85 5.76
CA LEU A 124 -1.70 9.15 5.92
C LEU A 124 -3.18 9.04 5.56
N LEU A 125 -3.51 8.38 4.45
CA LEU A 125 -4.90 8.11 4.06
C LEU A 125 -5.61 7.23 5.09
N LEU A 126 -4.94 6.19 5.57
CA LEU A 126 -5.48 5.31 6.61
C LEU A 126 -5.70 6.05 7.93
N LEU A 127 -4.77 6.92 8.32
CA LEU A 127 -4.90 7.77 9.51
C LEU A 127 -6.07 8.74 9.38
N LEU A 128 -6.20 9.41 8.23
CA LEU A 128 -7.31 10.32 7.96
C LEU A 128 -8.65 9.59 8.04
N LEU A 129 -8.74 8.40 7.45
CA LEU A 129 -9.94 7.57 7.52
C LEU A 129 -10.25 7.15 8.96
N LEU A 130 -9.25 6.70 9.72
CA LEU A 130 -9.40 6.33 11.13
C LEU A 130 -9.89 7.52 11.96
N LEU A 131 -9.35 8.72 11.72
CA LEU A 131 -9.78 9.93 12.39
C LEU A 131 -11.24 10.27 12.06
N LEU A 132 -11.63 10.17 10.79
CA LEU A 132 -13.01 10.35 10.36
C LEU A 132 -13.95 9.32 11.01
N LEU A 133 -13.49 8.07 11.10
CA LEU A 133 -14.19 6.98 11.78
C LEU A 133 -14.46 7.31 13.25
N LEU A 134 -13.42 7.77 13.95
CA LEU A 134 -13.48 8.12 15.35
C LEU A 134 -14.42 9.31 15.57
N LEU A 135 -14.35 10.32 14.70
CA LEU A 135 -15.24 11.48 14.75
C LEU A 135 -16.70 11.06 14.52
N LEU A 136 -16.96 10.21 13.53
CA LEU A 136 -18.30 9.69 13.28
C LEU A 136 -18.82 8.89 14.47
N LEU A 137 -17.98 8.04 15.06
CA LEU A 137 -18.33 7.26 16.25
C LEU A 137 -18.66 8.19 17.44
N LEU A 138 -17.85 9.23 17.65
CA LEU A 138 -18.08 10.23 18.69
C LEU A 138 -19.40 10.97 18.47
N LEU A 139 -19.67 11.42 17.24
CA LEU A 139 -20.92 12.09 16.89
C LEU A 139 -22.12 11.18 17.16
N LEU A 140 -22.01 9.90 16.81
CA LEU A 140 -23.07 8.93 17.02
C LEU A 140 -23.29 8.66 18.51
N LEU A 141 -22.21 8.52 19.28
CA LEU A 141 -22.29 8.40 20.74
C LEU A 141 -22.97 9.63 21.37
N LEU A 142 -22.60 10.83 20.91
CA LEU A 142 -23.22 12.08 21.36
C LEU A 142 -24.71 12.12 21.03
N LEU A 143 -25.10 11.70 19.83
CA LEU A 143 -26.50 11.60 19.42
C LEU A 143 -27.27 10.61 20.30
N LEU A 144 -26.68 9.45 20.58
CA LEU A 144 -27.26 8.44 21.47
C LEU A 144 -27.47 9.00 22.88
N LEU A 145 -26.46 9.69 23.42
CA LEU A 145 -26.52 10.33 24.72
C LEU A 145 -27.64 11.38 24.78
N LEU A 146 -27.71 12.25 23.76
CA LEU A 146 -28.75 13.27 23.65
C LEU A 146 -30.15 12.64 23.63
N LEU A 147 -30.33 11.58 22.84
CA LEU A 147 -31.62 10.90 22.79
C LEU A 147 -31.97 10.25 24.12
N LEU A 148 -31.00 9.60 24.79
CA LEU A 148 -31.20 9.02 26.11
C LEU A 148 -31.63 10.09 27.13
N LEU A 149 -30.96 11.24 27.10
CA LEU A 149 -31.28 12.39 27.95
C LEU A 149 -32.70 12.92 27.70
N LEU A 150 -33.20 12.90 26.46
CA LEU A 150 -34.57 13.30 26.13
C LEU A 150 -35.62 12.23 26.50
N LEU A 151 -35.30 10.95 26.32
CA LEU A 151 -36.21 9.85 26.61
C LEU A 151 -36.39 9.63 28.12
N LEU A 152 -35.37 9.88 28.92
CA LEU A 152 -35.40 9.63 30.37
C LEU A 152 -36.48 10.47 31.08
N PRO A 153 -36.58 11.81 30.90
CA PRO A 153 -37.67 12.61 31.45
C PRO A 153 -39.06 12.15 30.99
N LEU A 154 -39.20 11.75 29.72
CA LEU A 154 -40.49 11.27 29.19
C LEU A 154 -40.92 9.97 29.87
N LEU A 155 -39.97 9.05 30.11
CA LEU A 155 -40.23 7.82 30.86
C LEU A 155 -40.61 8.11 32.32
N LEU A 156 -39.91 9.05 32.97
CA LEU A 156 -40.24 9.47 34.34
C LEU A 156 -41.63 10.10 34.42
N LEU A 157 -41.97 10.97 33.47
CA LEU A 157 -43.30 11.58 33.39
C LEU A 157 -44.39 10.53 33.18
N LEU A 158 -44.17 9.57 32.28
CA LEU A 158 -45.10 8.46 32.04
C LEU A 158 -45.31 7.62 33.31
N LEU A 159 -44.22 7.30 34.02
CA LEU A 159 -44.28 6.58 35.29
C LEU A 159 -45.12 7.34 36.32
N LEU A 160 -44.90 8.65 36.44
CA LEU A 160 -45.65 9.51 37.35
C LEU A 160 -47.15 9.52 37.01
N LEU A 161 -47.50 9.63 35.73
CA LEU A 161 -48.89 9.56 35.28
C LEU A 161 -49.54 8.20 35.58
N LEU A 162 -48.81 7.10 35.40
CA LEU A 162 -49.29 5.75 35.75
C LEU A 162 -49.54 5.61 37.24
N LEU A 163 -48.64 6.13 38.09
CA LEU A 163 -48.81 6.13 39.55
C LEU A 163 -50.05 6.92 39.98
N LEU A 164 -50.26 8.11 39.39
CA LEU A 164 -51.46 8.91 39.65
C LEU A 164 -52.73 8.18 39.21
N HIS A 165 -52.74 7.59 38.01
CA HIS A 165 -53.88 6.84 37.49
C HIS A 165 -54.22 5.63 38.37
N HIS A 166 -53.20 4.88 38.82
CA HIS A 166 -53.38 3.76 39.72
C HIS A 166 -53.94 4.17 41.08
N HIS A 167 -53.44 5.28 41.63
CA HIS A 167 -53.97 5.86 42.87
C HIS A 167 -55.44 6.25 42.72
N HIS A 168 -55.82 6.87 41.60
CA HIS A 168 -57.22 7.21 41.34
C HIS A 168 -58.11 5.97 41.22
N HIS A 169 -57.67 4.93 40.54
CA HIS A 169 -58.43 3.70 40.43
C HIS A 169 -58.60 2.96 41.76
N HIS A 170 -57.56 2.95 42.61
CA HIS A 170 -57.68 2.33 43.92
C HIS A 170 -58.62 3.09 44.86
N HIS A 171 -58.59 4.43 44.82
CA HIS A 171 -59.52 5.24 45.61
C HIS A 171 -60.96 5.15 45.13
N HIS A 172 -61.20 4.76 43.88
CA HIS A 172 -62.56 4.63 43.34
C HIS A 172 -63.16 3.22 43.55
N SER A 173 -62.33 2.24 43.92
CA SER A 173 -62.71 0.85 44.23
C SER A 173 -62.95 0.58 45.73
N GLN A 174 -62.87 1.62 46.55
CA GLN A 174 -63.28 1.66 47.97
C GLN A 174 -64.47 2.60 48.11
#